data_AF-A0AA42W148-F1
#
_entry.id   AF-A0AA42W148-F1
#
_cell.length_a   1.000
_cell.length_b   1.000
_cell.length_c   1.000
_cell.angle_alpha   90.00
_cell.angle_beta   90.00
_cell.angle_gamma   90.00
#
_symmetry.space_group_name_H-M   'P 1'
#
loop_
_entity.id
_entity.type
_entity.pdbx_description
1 polymer ?
#
loop_
_entity_poly.entity_id
_entity_poly.type
_entity_poly.pdbx_seq_one_letter_code
_entity_poly.pdbx_strand_id
1 'polypeptide(L)' 'MNTTPKRPDMPTPEPERKFQWHIAMKRSQRKALDHQHPISALQEQLEQVKSKIRAKVEHCT' A
#
# COMPACT_ATOMS: atom_id res chain seq x y z
N MET A 1 12.99 -47.71 23.89
CA MET A 1 12.26 -46.60 24.53
C MET A 1 12.89 -45.29 24.08
N ASN A 2 12.58 -44.82 22.86
CA ASN A 2 13.24 -43.65 22.30
C ASN A 2 12.19 -42.73 21.68
N THR A 3 11.57 -41.87 22.51
CA THR A 3 10.68 -40.80 22.07
C THR A 3 11.48 -39.50 22.00
N THR A 4 12.03 -39.18 20.83
CA THR A 4 12.51 -37.82 20.57
C THR A 4 11.32 -37.00 20.09
N PRO A 5 10.98 -35.85 20.70
CA PRO A 5 9.91 -34.99 20.21
C PRO A 5 10.30 -34.47 18.82
N LYS A 6 9.53 -34.87 17.81
CA LYS A 6 9.66 -34.38 16.44
C LYS A 6 9.51 -32.85 16.48
N ARG A 7 10.51 -32.12 15.99
CA ARG A 7 10.42 -30.65 15.80
C ARG A 7 9.12 -30.34 15.04
N PRO A 8 8.33 -29.35 15.45
CA PRO A 8 7.11 -28.99 14.73
C PRO A 8 7.48 -28.70 13.27
N ASP A 9 6.74 -29.31 12.35
CA ASP A 9 6.99 -29.23 10.91
C ASP A 9 7.12 -27.74 10.52
N MET A 10 8.23 -27.38 9.87
CA MET A 10 8.47 -26.02 9.41
C MET A 10 7.31 -25.60 8.51
N PRO A 11 6.62 -24.47 8.78
CA PRO A 11 5.54 -24.02 7.92
C PRO A 11 6.08 -23.91 6.50
N THR A 12 5.39 -24.56 5.56
CA THR A 12 5.70 -24.45 4.13
C THR A 12 5.64 -22.97 3.79
N PRO A 13 6.68 -22.39 3.15
CA PRO A 13 6.63 -20.98 2.79
C PRO A 13 5.44 -20.75 1.87
N GLU A 14 4.48 -19.96 2.34
CA GLU A 14 3.37 -19.53 1.50
C GLU A 14 3.93 -18.78 0.28
N PRO A 15 3.33 -18.96 -0.91
CA PRO A 15 3.78 -18.26 -2.11
C PRO A 15 3.82 -16.76 -1.84
N GLU A 16 4.99 -16.14 -2.06
CA GLU A 16 5.21 -14.73 -1.78
C GLU A 16 4.22 -13.89 -2.60
N ARG A 17 3.30 -13.23 -1.90
CA ARG A 17 2.25 -12.44 -2.54
C ARG A 17 2.88 -11.15 -3.07
N LYS A 18 3.01 -11.05 -4.40
CA LYS A 18 3.52 -9.84 -5.06
C LYS A 18 2.52 -8.70 -4.91
N PHE A 19 2.79 -7.78 -4.00
CA PHE A 19 1.99 -6.57 -3.83
C PHE A 19 2.51 -5.43 -4.72
N GLN A 20 1.61 -4.77 -5.45
CA GLN A 20 1.91 -3.51 -6.12
C GLN A 20 1.54 -2.34 -5.21
N TRP A 21 2.57 -1.71 -4.65
CA TRP A 21 2.41 -0.54 -3.80
C TRP A 21 2.19 0.72 -4.62
N HIS A 22 1.05 1.38 -4.40
CA HIS A 22 0.74 2.65 -5.06
C HIS A 22 1.14 3.81 -4.14
N ILE A 23 2.33 4.36 -4.38
CA ILE A 23 2.85 5.50 -3.61
C ILE A 23 2.08 6.78 -4.00
N ALA A 24 1.87 7.68 -3.03
CA ALA A 24 1.26 8.98 -3.28
C ALA A 24 2.25 9.91 -4.00
N MET A 25 1.75 10.71 -4.95
CA MET A 25 2.53 11.66 -5.71
C MET A 25 3.05 12.82 -4.85
N LYS A 26 4.19 13.40 -5.27
CA LYS A 26 4.69 14.63 -4.65
C LYS A 26 3.72 15.79 -4.90
N ARG A 27 3.63 16.73 -3.94
CA ARG A 27 2.78 17.93 -4.06
C ARG A 27 3.07 18.75 -5.32
N SER A 28 4.34 18.88 -5.71
CA SER A 28 4.74 19.60 -6.92
C SER A 28 4.19 18.94 -8.19
N GLN A 29 4.23 17.61 -8.26
CA GLN A 29 3.71 16.85 -9.40
C GLN A 29 2.18 16.95 -9.50
N ARG A 30 1.47 16.93 -8.36
CA ARG A 30 0.02 17.15 -8.33
C ARG A 30 -0.39 18.52 -8.84
N LYS A 31 0.33 19.57 -8.42
CA LYS A 31 0.09 20.93 -8.92
C LYS A 31 0.30 21.10 -10.42
N ALA A 32 1.09 20.22 -11.04
CA ALA A 32 1.36 20.24 -12.46
C ALA A 32 0.35 19.42 -13.28
N LEU A 33 -0.61 18.74 -12.65
CA LEU A 33 -1.67 18.02 -13.36
C LEU A 33 -2.61 19.00 -14.06
N ASP A 34 -2.89 18.73 -15.34
CA ASP A 34 -3.90 19.48 -16.08
C ASP A 34 -5.31 18.98 -15.71
N HIS A 35 -5.99 19.70 -14.83
CA HIS A 35 -7.32 19.33 -14.37
C HIS A 35 -8.42 19.46 -15.44
N GLN A 36 -8.14 20.09 -16.59
CA GLN A 36 -9.09 20.12 -17.71
C GLN A 36 -9.15 18.76 -18.42
N HIS A 37 -8.11 17.93 -18.26
CA HIS A 37 -8.10 16.58 -18.78
C HIS A 37 -8.76 15.61 -17.78
N PRO A 38 -9.77 14.82 -18.19
CA PRO A 38 -10.57 14.01 -17.27
C PRO A 38 -9.75 12.96 -16.52
N ILE A 39 -8.74 12.38 -17.16
CA ILE A 39 -7.86 11.38 -16.54
C ILE A 39 -7.02 12.02 -15.41
N SER A 40 -6.45 13.19 -15.67
CA SER A 40 -5.67 13.94 -14.69
C SER A 40 -6.54 14.40 -13.50
N ALA A 41 -7.79 14.78 -13.75
CA ALA A 41 -8.74 15.11 -12.70
C ALA A 41 -9.05 13.90 -11.79
N LEU A 42 -9.26 12.72 -12.38
CA LEU A 42 -9.42 11.47 -11.63
C LEU A 42 -8.15 11.10 -10.85
N GLN A 43 -6.98 11.34 -11.44
CA GLN A 43 -5.70 11.14 -10.77
C GLN A 43 -5.55 12.03 -9.53
N GLU A 44 -5.92 13.31 -9.59
CA GLU A 44 -5.92 14.19 -8.42
C GLU A 44 -6.88 13.70 -7.33
N GLN A 45 -8.09 13.24 -7.69
CA GLN A 45 -9.03 12.67 -6.72
C GLN A 45 -8.44 11.43 -6.02
N LEU A 46 -7.80 10.54 -6.77
CA LEU A 46 -7.15 9.35 -6.24
C LEU A 46 -6.02 9.72 -5.26
N GLU A 47 -5.23 10.74 -5.58
CA GLU A 47 -4.17 11.23 -4.71
C GLU A 47 -4.68 11.90 -3.43
N GLN A 48 -5.83 12.57 -3.49
CA GLN A 48 -6.50 13.09 -2.29
C GLN A 48 -6.96 11.97 -1.36
N VAL A 49 -7.52 10.89 -1.91
CA VAL A 49 -7.92 9.71 -1.14
C VAL A 49 -6.71 9.07 -0.46
N LYS A 50 -5.60 8.85 -1.19
CA LYS A 50 -4.35 8.35 -0.59
C LYS A 50 -3.87 9.24 0.55
N SER A 51 -3.93 10.56 0.38
CA SER A 51 -3.51 11.52 1.41
C SER A 51 -4.39 11.46 2.66
N LYS A 52 -5.73 11.32 2.51
CA LYS A 52 -6.66 11.18 3.63
C LYS A 52 -6.43 9.89 4.42
N ILE A 53 -6.20 8.77 3.72
CA ILE A 53 -5.88 7.49 4.36
C ILE A 53 -4.61 7.62 5.19
N ARG A 54 -3.56 8.24 4.62
CA ARG A 54 -2.30 8.47 5.32
C ARG A 54 -2.51 9.34 6.57
N ALA A 55 -3.24 10.43 6.45
CA ALA A 55 -3.55 11.30 7.59
C ALA A 55 -4.29 10.54 8.69
N LYS A 56 -5.27 9.70 8.35
CA LYS A 56 -5.99 8.85 9.31
C LYS A 56 -5.04 7.86 10.01
N VAL A 57 -4.17 7.20 9.25
CA VAL A 57 -3.20 6.23 9.79
C VAL A 57 -2.20 6.90 10.73
N GLU A 58 -1.69 8.07 10.37
CA GLU A 58 -0.65 8.76 11.12
C GLU A 58 -1.18 9.59 12.31
N HIS A 59 -2.43 10.08 12.27
CA HIS A 59 -2.91 11.11 13.21
C HIS A 59 -4.21 10.77 13.96
N CYS A 60 -4.84 9.60 13.77
CA CYS A 60 -6.04 9.22 14.54
C CYS A 60 -5.71 8.43 15.81
N THR A 61 -4.82 8.98 16.63
CA THR A 61 -4.60 8.60 18.03
C THR A 61 -5.52 9.38 18.96
#